data_AF-A0A498HCY2-F1
#
_entry.id   AF-A0A498HCY2-F1
#
_cell.length_a   1.000
_cell.length_b   1.000
_cell.length_c   1.000
_cell.angle_alpha   90.00
_cell.angle_beta   90.00
_cell.angle_gamma   90.00
#
_symmetry.space_group_name_H-M   'P 1'
#
loop_
_entity.id
_entity.type
_entity.pdbx_description
1 polymer ?
#
loop_
_entity_poly.entity_id
_entity_poly.type
_entity_poly.pdbx_seq_one_letter_code
_entity_poly.pdbx_strand_id
1 'polypeptide(L)'
;MDLNHSINFSSSTSTSSPFDDFMPLDSVMLPDCDPHLSTKEVNLANLLLLVSYARHDHEEDHEAKRSSFTQLQKENIDLFWNQQLFEIQNTPVRKTHHEFPIARVKRIMKSDGKVKLISSETPILFSKACELFIMELTLRSWLHTEESKRRTLQHCDISRALRNDQLLDFLVSIANLF
;
A
#
# COMPACT_ATOMS: atom_id res chain seq x y z
N MET A 1 -33.02 2.92 31.09
CA MET A 1 -33.63 3.43 29.84
C MET A 1 -32.87 2.73 28.72
N ASP A 2 -33.36 1.55 28.37
CA ASP A 2 -32.80 0.71 27.32
C ASP A 2 -33.39 1.13 25.97
N LEU A 3 -32.54 1.31 24.96
CA LEU A 3 -32.96 1.42 23.57
C LEU A 3 -32.19 0.37 22.76
N ASN A 4 -32.76 -0.83 22.76
CA ASN A 4 -32.57 -1.82 21.71
C ASN A 4 -33.28 -1.33 20.45
N HIS A 5 -32.57 -1.25 19.32
CA HIS A 5 -33.19 -1.26 18.00
C HIS A 5 -32.65 -2.42 17.19
N SER A 6 -33.41 -3.51 17.24
CA SER A 6 -33.34 -4.65 16.34
C SER A 6 -33.87 -4.24 14.97
N ILE A 7 -33.06 -4.41 13.93
CA ILE A 7 -33.55 -4.45 12.55
C ILE A 7 -33.65 -5.91 12.15
N ASN A 8 -34.89 -6.36 11.92
CA ASN A 8 -35.21 -7.67 11.38
C ASN A 8 -34.91 -7.70 9.88
N PHE A 9 -34.17 -8.70 9.41
CA PHE A 9 -34.19 -9.10 8.01
C PHE A 9 -34.57 -10.58 7.93
N SER A 10 -35.74 -10.80 7.33
CA SER A 10 -36.34 -12.09 7.09
C SER A 10 -35.56 -12.91 6.07
N SER A 11 -35.49 -14.21 6.36
CA SER A 11 -34.88 -15.28 5.59
C SER A 11 -35.44 -15.44 4.18
N SER A 12 -34.55 -15.60 3.21
CA SER A 12 -34.79 -16.44 2.04
C SER A 12 -33.54 -17.28 1.78
N THR A 13 -33.75 -18.59 1.91
CA THR A 13 -32.84 -19.66 1.55
C THR A 13 -32.71 -19.75 0.03
N SER A 14 -31.49 -19.79 -0.50
CA SER A 14 -31.12 -20.79 -1.51
C SER A 14 -29.61 -20.86 -1.64
N THR A 15 -29.16 -22.10 -1.65
CA THR A 15 -27.78 -22.57 -1.71
C THR A 15 -27.33 -22.66 -3.16
N SER A 16 -26.21 -22.01 -3.53
CA SER A 16 -25.34 -22.49 -4.61
C SER A 16 -23.97 -21.80 -4.54
N SER A 17 -22.95 -22.60 -4.87
CA SER A 17 -21.51 -22.36 -4.77
C SER A 17 -21.00 -21.27 -5.75
N PRO A 18 -19.96 -20.48 -5.40
CA PRO A 18 -19.34 -19.50 -6.29
C PRO A 18 -18.28 -20.15 -7.18
N PHE A 19 -18.69 -21.10 -8.01
CA PHE A 19 -17.89 -21.67 -9.09
C PHE A 19 -18.83 -21.91 -10.27
N ASP A 20 -19.17 -20.86 -11.01
CA ASP A 20 -19.78 -20.91 -12.36
C ASP A 20 -19.93 -19.49 -12.93
N ASP A 21 -18.83 -18.73 -12.98
CA ASP A 21 -18.71 -17.56 -13.87
C ASP A 21 -17.44 -17.75 -14.72
N PHE A 22 -17.44 -18.84 -15.48
CA PHE A 22 -16.58 -18.97 -16.65
C PHE A 22 -17.21 -18.15 -17.78
N MET A 23 -16.57 -17.02 -18.07
CA MET A 23 -16.84 -16.23 -19.27
C MET A 23 -16.70 -17.13 -20.52
N PRO A 24 -17.62 -17.08 -21.50
CA PRO A 24 -17.53 -17.92 -22.69
C PRO A 24 -16.27 -17.59 -23.50
N LEU A 25 -15.35 -18.55 -23.59
CA LEU A 25 -14.26 -18.55 -24.56
C LEU A 25 -14.84 -18.93 -25.93
N ASP A 26 -15.48 -17.98 -26.63
CA ASP A 26 -15.80 -18.12 -28.06
C ASP A 26 -15.95 -16.73 -28.69
N SER A 27 -14.83 -16.02 -28.88
CA SER A 27 -14.69 -14.96 -29.90
C SER A 27 -13.25 -14.52 -30.17
N VAL A 28 -12.27 -15.43 -30.01
CA VAL A 28 -10.98 -15.23 -30.70
C VAL A 28 -11.03 -16.06 -31.96
N MET A 29 -11.20 -15.36 -33.07
CA MET A 29 -11.07 -15.85 -34.43
C MET A 29 -9.68 -16.49 -34.59
N LEU A 30 -9.60 -17.81 -34.42
CA LEU A 30 -8.44 -18.59 -34.79
C LEU A 30 -8.32 -18.54 -36.33
N PRO A 31 -7.14 -18.23 -36.90
CA PRO A 31 -6.93 -18.43 -38.32
C PRO A 31 -7.07 -19.93 -38.63
N ASP A 32 -7.89 -20.24 -39.64
CA ASP A 32 -8.20 -21.61 -40.06
C ASP A 32 -6.92 -22.45 -40.18
N CYS A 33 -6.87 -23.54 -39.40
CA CYS A 33 -5.78 -24.51 -39.46
C CYS A 33 -6.08 -25.49 -40.60
N ASP A 34 -5.36 -25.35 -41.71
CA ASP A 34 -5.30 -26.34 -42.79
C ASP A 34 -4.89 -27.72 -42.22
N PRO A 35 -5.62 -28.83 -42.48
CA PRO A 35 -5.37 -30.13 -41.86
C PRO A 35 -4.23 -30.92 -42.52
N HIS A 36 -3.32 -30.25 -43.23
CA HIS A 36 -2.15 -30.89 -43.84
C HIS A 36 -0.87 -30.09 -43.53
N LEU A 37 -0.45 -30.09 -42.26
CA LEU A 37 0.94 -29.76 -41.93
C LEU A 37 1.56 -30.84 -41.03
N SER A 38 2.47 -31.58 -41.66
CA SER A 38 3.37 -32.57 -41.06
C SER A 38 3.99 -32.03 -39.78
N THR A 39 3.97 -32.85 -38.74
CA THR A 39 4.90 -32.75 -37.60
C THR A 39 6.32 -32.53 -38.12
N LYS A 40 6.87 -31.32 -37.97
CA LYS A 40 8.30 -31.00 -37.98
C LYS A 40 8.55 -29.52 -37.66
N GLU A 41 9.43 -29.33 -36.68
CA GLU A 41 10.14 -28.10 -36.27
C GLU A 41 9.36 -27.06 -35.47
N VAL A 42 9.46 -27.20 -34.14
CA VAL A 42 9.45 -26.06 -33.22
C VAL A 42 10.69 -25.21 -33.56
N ASN A 43 10.55 -24.17 -34.38
CA ASN A 43 11.65 -23.24 -34.66
C ASN A 43 11.88 -22.33 -33.43
N LEU A 44 13.15 -22.05 -33.11
CA LEU A 44 13.56 -21.13 -32.06
C LEU A 44 12.81 -19.79 -32.12
N ALA A 45 12.46 -19.30 -33.31
CA ALA A 45 11.67 -18.09 -33.50
C ALA A 45 10.23 -18.20 -32.96
N ASN A 46 9.55 -19.33 -33.15
CA ASN A 46 8.20 -19.55 -32.59
C ASN A 46 8.25 -19.72 -31.08
N LEU A 47 9.29 -20.37 -30.55
CA LEU A 47 9.49 -20.49 -29.11
C LEU A 47 9.80 -19.12 -28.47
N LEU A 48 10.66 -18.31 -29.11
CA LEU A 48 10.96 -16.94 -28.66
C LEU A 48 9.73 -16.03 -28.72
N LEU A 49 8.89 -16.17 -29.74
CA LEU A 49 7.65 -15.41 -29.84
C LEU A 49 6.67 -15.80 -28.72
N LEU A 50 6.45 -17.09 -28.48
CA LEU A 50 5.61 -17.56 -27.37
C LEU A 50 6.15 -17.16 -26.00
N VAL A 51 7.47 -17.25 -25.79
CA VAL A 51 8.12 -16.78 -24.56
C VAL A 51 7.99 -15.26 -24.42
N SER A 52 8.12 -14.50 -25.50
CA SER A 52 7.94 -13.04 -25.48
C SER A 52 6.49 -12.65 -25.20
N TYR A 53 5.51 -13.37 -25.76
CA TYR A 53 4.08 -13.13 -25.55
C TYR A 53 3.65 -13.53 -24.15
N ALA A 54 4.06 -14.72 -23.67
CA ALA A 54 3.83 -15.14 -22.29
C ALA A 54 4.54 -14.22 -21.29
N ARG A 55 5.72 -13.70 -21.63
CA ARG A 55 6.43 -12.68 -20.83
C ARG A 55 5.70 -11.34 -20.85
N HIS A 56 5.14 -10.94 -22.00
CA HIS A 56 4.39 -9.69 -22.17
C HIS A 56 3.04 -9.74 -21.43
N ASP A 57 2.25 -10.81 -21.58
CA ASP A 57 1.00 -11.02 -20.83
C ASP A 57 1.24 -10.99 -19.32
N HIS A 58 2.34 -11.62 -18.85
CA HIS A 58 2.67 -11.65 -17.43
C HIS A 58 3.22 -10.30 -16.92
N GLU A 59 3.90 -9.52 -17.79
CA GLU A 59 4.37 -8.16 -17.49
C GLU A 59 3.20 -7.17 -17.44
N GLU A 60 2.21 -7.28 -18.33
CA GLU A 60 1.01 -6.43 -18.34
C GLU A 60 0.13 -6.64 -17.09
N ASP A 61 -0.11 -7.89 -16.67
CA ASP A 61 -0.88 -8.19 -15.46
C ASP A 61 -0.18 -7.65 -14.19
N HIS A 62 1.16 -7.74 -14.14
CA HIS A 62 1.95 -7.19 -13.04
C HIS A 62 1.92 -5.66 -13.00
N GLU A 63 2.02 -4.99 -14.15
CA GLU A 63 1.98 -3.53 -14.24
C GLU A 63 0.59 -2.99 -13.87
N ALA A 64 -0.48 -3.61 -14.36
CA ALA A 64 -1.85 -3.23 -14.03
C ALA A 64 -2.11 -3.34 -12.51
N LYS A 65 -1.66 -4.44 -11.90
CA LYS A 65 -1.79 -4.65 -10.46
C LYS A 65 -0.95 -3.65 -9.64
N ARG A 66 0.26 -3.33 -10.11
CA ARG A 66 1.14 -2.33 -9.49
C ARG A 66 0.53 -0.93 -9.55
N SER A 67 -0.06 -0.57 -10.68
CA SER A 67 -0.76 0.70 -10.89
C SER A 67 -1.98 0.82 -9.97
N SER A 68 -2.83 -0.22 -9.90
CA SER A 68 -3.99 -0.26 -9.00
C SER A 68 -3.59 -0.13 -7.52
N PHE A 69 -2.55 -0.83 -7.07
CA PHE A 69 -2.05 -0.72 -5.70
C PHE A 69 -1.56 0.71 -5.38
N THR A 70 -0.81 1.32 -6.29
CA THR A 70 -0.27 2.67 -6.11
C THR A 70 -1.39 3.70 -6.02
N GLN A 71 -2.43 3.55 -6.84
CA GLN A 71 -3.62 4.41 -6.81
C GLN A 71 -4.37 4.28 -5.48
N LEU A 72 -4.62 3.06 -5.00
CA LEU A 72 -5.26 2.81 -3.70
C LEU A 72 -4.44 3.42 -2.55
N GLN A 73 -3.12 3.28 -2.60
CA GLN A 73 -2.24 3.89 -1.60
C GLN A 73 -2.40 5.42 -1.60
N LYS A 74 -2.37 6.05 -2.77
CA LYS A 74 -2.54 7.50 -2.90
C LYS A 74 -3.87 7.98 -2.31
N GLU A 75 -4.97 7.32 -2.65
CA GLU A 75 -6.31 7.68 -2.14
C GLU A 75 -6.39 7.60 -0.61
N ASN A 76 -5.85 6.54 -0.01
CA ASN A 76 -5.82 6.40 1.46
C ASN A 76 -4.99 7.51 2.12
N ILE A 77 -3.86 7.88 1.51
CA ILE A 77 -2.97 8.94 2.02
C ILE A 77 -3.63 10.31 1.88
N ASP A 78 -4.31 10.58 0.76
CA ASP A 78 -5.05 11.83 0.56
C ASP A 78 -6.18 11.97 1.59
N LEU A 79 -6.94 10.90 1.84
CA LEU A 79 -7.99 10.90 2.87
C LEU A 79 -7.42 11.16 4.26
N PHE A 80 -6.32 10.49 4.62
CA PHE A 80 -5.62 10.70 5.89
C PHE A 80 -5.19 12.16 6.06
N TRP A 81 -4.53 12.74 5.06
CA TRP A 81 -4.04 14.11 5.14
C TRP A 81 -5.16 15.15 5.19
N ASN A 82 -6.25 14.93 4.46
CA ASN A 82 -7.44 15.78 4.54
C ASN A 82 -8.03 15.79 5.96
N GLN A 83 -8.14 14.62 6.58
CA GLN A 83 -8.61 14.51 7.97
C GLN A 83 -7.63 15.18 8.95
N GLN A 84 -6.33 14.88 8.86
CA GLN A 84 -5.34 15.43 9.76
C GLN A 84 -5.23 16.96 9.65
N LEU A 85 -5.34 17.50 8.44
CA LEU A 85 -5.32 18.94 8.22
C LEU A 85 -6.55 19.62 8.83
N PHE A 86 -7.73 19.01 8.68
CA PHE A 86 -8.95 19.49 9.33
C PHE A 86 -8.81 19.48 10.86
N GLU A 87 -8.29 18.40 11.45
CA GLU A 87 -8.06 18.30 12.89
C GLU A 87 -7.08 19.38 13.39
N ILE A 88 -5.99 19.61 12.68
CA ILE A 88 -4.98 20.63 13.03
C ILE A 88 -5.57 22.04 12.99
N GLN A 89 -6.43 22.34 12.02
CA GLN A 89 -7.05 23.67 11.89
C GLN A 89 -8.11 23.93 12.95
N ASN A 90 -8.84 22.89 13.37
CA ASN A 90 -9.98 23.03 14.28
C ASN A 90 -9.65 22.73 15.75
N THR A 91 -8.46 22.20 16.03
CA THR A 91 -8.03 21.90 17.40
C THR A 91 -7.12 23.01 17.94
N PRO A 92 -7.47 23.66 19.07
CA PRO A 92 -6.60 24.65 19.66
C PRO A 92 -5.29 24.01 20.13
N VAL A 93 -4.16 24.67 19.85
CA VAL A 93 -2.83 24.20 20.25
C VAL A 93 -2.75 24.06 21.77
N ARG A 94 -2.83 22.84 22.27
CA ARG A 94 -2.61 22.54 23.68
C ARG A 94 -1.11 22.49 23.93
N LYS A 95 -0.57 23.56 24.53
CA LYS A 95 0.86 23.70 24.86
C LYS A 95 1.41 22.63 25.83
N THR A 96 0.56 21.78 26.39
CA THR A 96 0.92 20.85 27.47
C THR A 96 0.73 19.37 27.12
N HIS A 97 0.08 19.04 25.99
CA HIS A 97 -0.14 17.65 25.58
C HIS A 97 0.59 17.38 24.26
N HIS A 98 1.74 16.73 24.37
CA HIS A 98 2.55 16.31 23.24
C HIS A 98 2.69 14.79 23.31
N GLU A 99 2.49 14.10 22.18
CA GLU A 99 2.64 12.64 22.11
C GLU A 99 4.07 12.19 22.46
N PHE A 100 5.05 13.06 22.20
CA PHE A 100 6.46 12.80 22.49
C PHE A 100 7.00 13.74 23.58
N PRO A 101 7.82 13.23 24.52
CA PRO A 101 8.49 14.08 25.50
C PRO A 101 9.42 15.10 24.83
N ILE A 102 9.15 16.39 25.00
CA ILE A 102 9.91 17.50 24.38
C ILE A 102 11.41 17.42 24.68
N ALA A 103 11.77 17.05 25.91
CA ALA A 103 13.16 16.88 26.30
C ALA A 103 13.86 15.78 25.48
N ARG A 104 13.14 14.70 25.13
CA ARG A 104 13.69 13.60 24.32
C ARG A 104 13.88 14.02 22.87
N VAL A 105 12.89 14.71 22.28
CA VAL A 105 12.97 15.27 20.93
C VAL A 105 14.17 16.22 20.83
N LYS A 106 14.27 17.18 21.76
CA LYS A 106 15.39 18.12 21.82
C LYS A 106 16.75 17.42 21.95
N ARG A 107 16.83 16.34 22.74
CA ARG A 107 18.06 15.55 22.89
C ARG A 107 18.47 14.85 21.60
N ILE A 108 17.51 14.32 20.84
CA ILE A 108 17.77 13.71 19.53
C ILE A 108 18.26 14.77 18.55
N MET A 109 17.61 15.94 18.48
CA MET A 109 18.06 17.03 17.61
C MET A 109 19.49 17.51 17.93
N LYS A 110 19.88 17.50 19.22
CA LYS A 110 21.23 17.87 19.68
C LYS A 110 22.26 16.73 19.60
N SER A 111 21.89 15.54 19.14
CA SER A 111 22.89 14.48 18.92
C SER A 111 23.85 14.83 17.79
N ASP A 112 23.42 15.68 16.84
CA ASP A 112 24.30 16.33 15.88
C ASP A 112 25.11 17.44 16.57
N GLY A 113 26.42 17.25 16.68
CA GLY A 113 27.36 18.19 17.31
C GLY A 113 27.42 19.57 16.63
N LYS A 114 26.87 19.73 15.43
CA LYS A 114 26.76 21.03 14.75
C LYS A 114 25.58 21.86 15.27
N VAL A 115 24.61 21.25 15.96
CA VAL A 115 23.40 21.91 16.45
C VAL A 115 23.61 22.48 17.86
N LYS A 116 23.83 23.80 17.96
CA LYS A 116 24.09 24.49 19.24
C LYS A 116 22.81 24.91 19.96
N LEU A 117 21.92 25.61 19.26
CA LEU A 117 20.69 26.18 19.78
C LEU A 117 19.50 25.67 18.98
N ILE A 118 18.37 25.53 19.67
CA ILE A 118 17.09 25.08 19.08
C ILE A 118 16.01 25.97 19.71
N SER A 119 15.18 26.59 18.88
CA SER A 119 14.03 27.37 19.34
C SER A 119 13.08 26.50 20.18
N SER A 120 12.37 27.10 21.13
CA SER A 120 11.39 26.38 21.95
C SER A 120 10.25 25.77 21.14
N GLU A 121 9.92 26.34 19.98
CA GLU A 121 8.82 25.88 19.12
C GLU A 121 9.21 24.68 18.26
N THR A 122 10.48 24.57 17.86
CA THR A 122 10.93 23.53 16.93
C THR A 122 10.70 22.11 17.45
N PRO A 123 11.01 21.76 18.71
CA PRO A 123 10.70 20.44 19.25
C PRO A 123 9.21 20.12 19.32
N ILE A 124 8.35 21.14 19.47
CA ILE A 124 6.88 20.97 19.49
C ILE A 124 6.40 20.60 18.09
N LEU A 125 6.90 21.28 17.06
CA LEU A 125 6.61 20.95 15.66
C LEU A 125 7.11 19.55 15.29
N PHE A 126 8.33 19.19 15.69
CA PHE A 126 8.85 17.83 15.47
C PHE A 126 8.02 16.77 16.19
N SER A 127 7.51 17.05 17.39
CA SER A 127 6.62 16.10 18.07
C SER A 127 5.39 15.80 17.21
N LYS A 128 4.70 16.82 16.67
CA LYS A 128 3.53 16.59 15.81
C LYS A 128 3.91 15.98 14.47
N ALA A 129 5.03 16.41 13.88
CA ALA A 129 5.51 15.84 12.61
C ALA A 129 5.87 14.35 12.76
N CYS A 130 6.52 13.95 13.85
CA CYS A 130 6.82 12.55 14.13
C CYS A 130 5.55 11.71 14.35
N GLU A 131 4.54 12.27 15.01
CA GLU A 131 3.23 11.63 15.18
C GLU A 131 2.61 11.32 13.81
N LEU A 132 2.48 12.35 12.95
CA LEU A 132 1.95 12.22 11.59
C LEU A 132 2.77 11.25 10.75
N PHE A 133 4.09 11.35 10.84
CA PHE A 133 5.02 10.48 10.12
C PHE A 133 4.85 9.00 10.49
N ILE A 134 4.73 8.68 11.78
CA ILE A 134 4.51 7.30 12.24
C ILE A 134 3.16 6.78 11.75
N MET A 135 2.10 7.58 11.84
CA MET A 135 0.77 7.20 11.34
C MET A 135 0.79 6.92 9.84
N GLU A 136 1.37 7.82 9.05
CA GLU A 136 1.44 7.68 7.60
C GLU A 136 2.28 6.46 7.18
N LEU A 137 3.47 6.29 7.78
CA LEU A 137 4.31 5.12 7.51
C LEU A 137 3.59 3.82 7.87
N THR A 138 2.84 3.82 8.97
CA THR A 138 2.03 2.66 9.40
C THR A 138 0.94 2.37 8.38
N LEU A 139 0.22 3.38 7.90
CA LEU A 139 -0.83 3.23 6.88
C LEU A 139 -0.26 2.64 5.57
N ARG A 140 0.85 3.18 5.07
CA ARG A 140 1.54 2.68 3.87
C ARG A 140 1.98 1.22 4.02
N SER A 141 2.51 0.88 5.19
CA SER A 141 2.97 -0.49 5.49
C SER A 141 1.79 -1.44 5.69
N TRP A 142 0.68 -0.96 6.25
CA TRP A 142 -0.53 -1.77 6.46
C TRP A 142 -1.14 -2.25 5.14
N LEU A 143 -1.12 -1.43 4.09
CA LEU A 143 -1.58 -1.84 2.76
C LEU A 143 -0.84 -3.09 2.23
N HIS A 144 0.45 -3.22 2.49
CA HIS A 144 1.22 -4.42 2.14
C HIS A 144 0.91 -5.62 3.03
N THR A 145 0.52 -5.37 4.28
CA THR A 145 0.03 -6.40 5.20
C THR A 145 -1.28 -6.99 4.67
N GLU A 146 -2.21 -6.13 4.26
CA GLU A 146 -3.52 -6.52 3.71
C GLU A 146 -3.40 -7.17 2.33
N GLU A 147 -2.53 -6.66 1.45
CA GLU A 147 -2.19 -7.29 0.17
C GLU A 147 -1.67 -8.72 0.37
N SER A 148 -0.91 -8.95 1.44
CA SER A 148 -0.42 -10.26 1.84
C SER A 148 -1.47 -11.11 2.58
N LYS A 149 -2.71 -10.63 2.71
CA LYS A 149 -3.82 -11.27 3.46
C LYS A 149 -3.48 -11.55 4.93
N ARG A 150 -2.60 -10.73 5.52
CA ARG A 150 -2.20 -10.83 6.93
C ARG A 150 -2.97 -9.81 7.76
N ARG A 151 -2.99 -10.02 9.08
CA ARG A 151 -3.54 -9.09 10.08
C ARG A 151 -2.50 -8.67 11.12
N THR A 152 -1.23 -8.95 10.82
CA THR A 152 -0.08 -8.62 11.67
C THR A 152 0.93 -7.91 10.79
N LEU A 153 1.20 -6.65 11.11
CA LEU A 153 2.21 -5.82 10.46
C LEU A 153 3.59 -6.41 10.73
N GLN A 154 4.39 -6.58 9.68
CA GLN A 154 5.74 -7.13 9.78
C GLN A 154 6.77 -6.14 9.26
N HIS A 155 8.04 -6.38 9.63
CA HIS A 155 9.16 -5.56 9.16
C HIS A 155 9.23 -5.50 7.63
N CYS A 156 8.98 -6.62 6.94
CA CYS A 156 9.01 -6.69 5.47
C CYS A 156 7.99 -5.77 4.79
N ASP A 157 6.87 -5.46 5.46
CA ASP A 157 5.85 -4.54 4.96
C ASP A 157 6.34 -3.09 4.99
N ILE A 158 7.02 -2.73 6.09
CA ILE A 158 7.68 -1.43 6.25
C ILE A 158 8.77 -1.29 5.20
N SER A 159 9.65 -2.30 5.06
CA SER A 159 10.72 -2.24 4.05
C SER A 159 10.16 -2.10 2.63
N ARG A 160 8.99 -2.72 2.33
CA ARG A 160 8.33 -2.58 1.02
C ARG A 160 7.73 -1.19 0.83
N ALA A 161 7.07 -0.64 1.84
CA ALA A 161 6.53 0.72 1.80
C ALA A 161 7.64 1.75 1.56
N LEU A 162 8.77 1.63 2.25
CA LEU A 162 9.91 2.54 2.11
C LEU A 162 10.51 2.53 0.70
N ARG A 163 10.65 1.35 0.06
CA ARG A 163 11.21 1.24 -1.30
C ARG A 163 10.27 1.76 -2.40
N ASN A 164 8.98 1.91 -2.08
CA ASN A 164 7.98 2.33 -3.05
C ASN A 164 7.76 3.86 -3.06
N ASP A 165 8.37 4.61 -2.15
CA ASP A 165 8.26 6.07 -2.08
C ASP A 165 9.63 6.74 -1.91
N GLN A 166 10.02 7.53 -2.92
CA GLN A 166 11.27 8.30 -2.96
C GLN A 166 11.41 9.29 -1.79
N LEU A 167 10.29 9.81 -1.25
CA LEU A 167 10.31 10.69 -0.08
C LEU A 167 10.87 9.97 1.16
N LEU A 168 10.77 8.65 1.21
CA LEU A 168 11.17 7.81 2.33
C LEU A 168 12.57 7.17 2.14
N ASP A 169 13.27 7.49 1.05
CA ASP A 169 14.59 6.92 0.73
C ASP A 169 15.63 7.12 1.85
N PHE A 170 15.50 8.18 2.64
CA PHE A 170 16.38 8.44 3.79
C PHE A 170 16.35 7.34 4.86
N LEU A 171 15.33 6.47 4.85
CA LEU A 171 15.14 5.38 5.82
C LEU A 171 15.52 4.01 5.28
N VAL A 172 15.71 3.86 3.97
CA VAL A 172 15.97 2.55 3.35
C VAL A 172 17.23 1.90 3.95
N SER A 173 18.28 2.69 4.21
CA SER A 173 19.51 2.20 4.83
C SER A 173 19.29 1.67 6.25
N ILE A 174 18.42 2.31 7.03
CA ILE A 174 18.13 1.94 8.42
C ILE A 174 17.24 0.69 8.47
N ALA A 175 16.26 0.60 7.57
CA ALA A 175 15.34 -0.53 7.51
C ALA A 175 15.98 -1.83 6.98
N ASN A 176 17.17 -1.78 6.40
CA ASN A 176 17.91 -2.97 5.97
C ASN A 176 18.94 -3.44 7.03
N LEU A 177 19.00 -2.79 8.19
CA LEU A 177 20.01 -3.04 9.22
C LEU A 177 19.63 -4.15 10.22
N PHE A 178 18.41 -4.69 10.13
CA PHE A 178 17.83 -5.72 10.99
C PHE A 178 17.11 -6.78 10.17
#